data_AF-A0A7S1M5Q8-F1
#
_entry.id   AF-A0A7S1M5Q8-F1
#
_cell.length_a   1.000
_cell.length_b   1.000
_cell.length_c   1.000
_cell.angle_alpha   90.00
_cell.angle_beta   90.00
_cell.angle_gamma   90.00
#
_symmetry.space_group_name_H-M   'P 1'
#
loop_
_entity.id
_entity.type
_entity.pdbx_description
1 polymer ?
#
loop_
_entity_poly.entity_id
_entity_poly.type
_entity_poly.pdbx_seq_one_letter_code
_entity_poly.pdbx_strand_id
1 'polypeptide(L)'
;PGSAEHPHGCRACHFQGGLCWKGLACSFCHICPKPKRKSKHQRDVDKRRQVRYQQVKDDLGIECLDELTKIDDSRRQIMTSSEELKRRVKDAYQSELASEIANVRHIVLKMQSSV
;
A
#
# COMPACT_ATOMS: atom_id res chain seq x y z
N PRO A 1 2.33 7.41 14.27
CA PRO A 1 2.18 5.93 14.18
C PRO A 1 1.69 5.46 12.80
N GLY A 2 2.44 4.52 12.20
CA GLY A 2 2.36 4.11 10.79
C GLY A 2 3.78 3.88 10.27
N SER A 3 4.01 3.87 8.97
CA SER A 3 5.36 3.74 8.39
C SER A 3 6.37 4.82 8.84
N ALA A 4 5.87 5.96 9.34
CA ALA A 4 6.69 7.08 9.85
C ALA A 4 7.47 6.73 11.13
N GLU A 5 6.85 6.03 12.09
CA GLU A 5 7.42 5.80 13.43
C GLU A 5 7.58 4.32 13.68
N HIS A 6 8.16 3.57 12.75
CA HIS A 6 8.26 2.10 12.82
C HIS A 6 9.02 1.62 14.07
N PRO A 7 8.35 1.11 15.13
CA PRO A 7 9.01 0.65 16.34
C PRO A 7 9.04 -0.89 16.41
N HIS A 8 9.81 -1.46 17.35
CA HIS A 8 9.60 -2.85 17.77
C HIS A 8 8.15 -3.01 18.27
N GLY A 9 7.33 -3.83 17.60
CA GLY A 9 5.90 -4.00 17.90
C GLY A 9 4.92 -3.26 16.98
N CYS A 10 5.36 -2.80 15.80
CA CYS A 10 4.49 -2.23 14.76
C CYS A 10 3.22 -3.07 14.48
N ARG A 11 2.08 -2.42 14.22
CA ARG A 11 0.90 -3.09 13.64
C ARG A 11 0.98 -3.01 12.11
N ALA A 12 1.20 -4.15 11.45
CA ALA A 12 1.22 -4.22 10.00
C ALA A 12 -0.13 -3.83 9.39
N CYS A 13 -0.10 -3.17 8.24
CA CYS A 13 -1.30 -2.84 7.47
C CYS A 13 -1.98 -4.11 6.98
N HIS A 14 -3.31 -4.13 7.13
CA HIS A 14 -4.17 -5.23 6.74
C HIS A 14 -4.17 -5.49 5.23
N PHE A 15 -4.13 -4.42 4.44
CA PHE A 15 -4.17 -4.49 2.98
C PHE A 15 -2.81 -4.91 2.42
N GLN A 16 -2.78 -5.77 1.40
CA GLN A 16 -1.54 -6.16 0.71
C GLN A 16 -0.87 -4.98 -0.02
N GLY A 17 0.38 -5.15 -0.46
CA GLY A 17 1.16 -4.07 -1.08
C GLY A 17 0.38 -3.45 -2.24
N GLY A 18 0.29 -2.12 -2.27
CA GLY A 18 -0.48 -1.39 -3.29
C GLY A 18 -2.00 -1.43 -3.15
N LEU A 19 -2.58 -2.19 -2.20
CA LEU A 19 -4.03 -2.24 -2.00
C LEU A 19 -4.56 -1.26 -0.95
N CYS A 20 -3.69 -0.70 -0.11
CA CYS A 20 -4.09 0.34 0.83
C CYS A 20 -4.08 1.69 0.12
N TRP A 21 -5.24 2.33 0.03
CA TRP A 21 -5.39 3.66 -0.53
C TRP A 21 -4.66 4.75 0.27
N LYS A 22 -4.36 4.51 1.55
CA LYS A 22 -3.60 5.44 2.40
C LYS A 22 -2.08 5.34 2.21
N GLY A 23 -1.56 4.32 1.54
CA GLY A 23 -0.12 4.18 1.27
C GLY A 23 0.78 4.36 2.50
N LEU A 24 1.85 5.16 2.38
CA LEU A 24 2.73 5.53 3.50
C LEU A 24 2.08 6.52 4.50
N ALA A 25 0.95 7.13 4.15
CA ALA A 25 0.12 7.92 5.05
C ALA A 25 -0.84 7.04 5.88
N CYS A 26 -0.83 5.72 5.69
CA CYS A 26 -1.60 4.80 6.52
C CYS A 26 -1.07 4.81 7.97
N SER A 27 -1.99 4.86 8.93
CA SER A 27 -1.68 4.73 10.36
C SER A 27 -1.17 3.33 10.75
N PHE A 28 -1.23 2.36 9.83
CA PHE A 28 -0.70 1.01 9.98
C PHE A 28 0.57 0.83 9.15
N CYS A 29 1.49 0.00 9.64
CA CYS A 29 2.82 -0.13 9.06
C CYS A 29 2.81 -0.89 7.72
N HIS A 30 3.36 -0.29 6.67
CA HIS A 30 3.52 -0.93 5.36
C HIS A 30 4.90 -1.58 5.13
N ILE A 31 5.84 -1.36 6.04
CA ILE A 31 7.22 -1.86 5.97
C ILE A 31 7.34 -3.24 6.62
N CYS A 32 6.56 -3.48 7.69
CA CYS A 32 6.58 -4.76 8.40
C CYS A 32 6.14 -5.92 7.50
N PRO A 33 6.78 -7.10 7.62
CA PRO A 33 6.38 -8.29 6.88
C PRO A 33 4.92 -8.63 7.19
N LYS A 34 4.14 -8.84 6.13
CA LYS A 34 2.71 -9.10 6.26
C LYS A 34 2.46 -10.51 6.76
N PRO A 35 1.35 -10.74 7.50
CA PRO A 35 0.95 -12.09 7.84
C PRO A 35 0.82 -12.93 6.57
N LYS A 36 1.38 -14.15 6.59
CA LYS A 36 1.42 -15.09 5.44
C LYS A 36 0.03 -15.40 4.87
N ARG A 37 -1.03 -15.22 5.66
CA ARG A 37 -2.42 -15.44 5.24
C ARG A 37 -3.21 -14.13 5.26
N LYS A 38 -3.88 -13.82 4.15
CA LYS A 38 -4.89 -12.75 4.10
C LYS A 38 -5.98 -13.06 5.12
N SER A 39 -6.56 -12.03 5.74
CA SER A 39 -7.74 -12.22 6.59
C SER A 39 -8.92 -12.75 5.78
N LYS A 40 -9.94 -13.31 6.45
CA LYS A 40 -11.20 -13.69 5.79
C LYS A 40 -11.80 -12.49 5.04
N HIS A 41 -11.89 -11.34 5.71
CA HIS A 41 -12.43 -10.11 5.13
C HIS A 41 -11.72 -9.70 3.83
N GLN A 42 -10.38 -9.74 3.82
CA GLN A 42 -9.61 -9.38 2.63
C GLN A 42 -9.85 -10.36 1.47
N ARG A 43 -9.95 -11.67 1.76
CA ARG A 43 -10.30 -12.66 0.73
C ARG A 43 -11.70 -12.41 0.16
N ASP A 44 -12.66 -12.03 1.00
CA ASP A 44 -14.03 -11.73 0.57
C ASP A 44 -14.08 -10.47 -0.30
N VAL A 45 -13.29 -9.45 0.04
CA VAL A 45 -13.13 -8.23 -0.78
C VAL A 45 -12.53 -8.57 -2.15
N ASP A 46 -11.45 -9.36 -2.19
CA ASP A 46 -10.80 -9.78 -3.44
C ASP A 46 -11.76 -10.60 -4.31
N LYS A 47 -12.54 -11.50 -3.72
CA LYS A 47 -13.56 -12.31 -4.41
C LYS A 47 -14.64 -11.42 -5.04
N ARG A 48 -15.16 -10.44 -4.29
CA ARG A 48 -16.16 -9.49 -4.83
C ARG A 48 -15.60 -8.67 -5.99
N ARG A 49 -14.32 -8.29 -5.92
CA ARG A 49 -13.66 -7.55 -7.01
C ARG A 49 -13.55 -8.40 -8.27
N GLN A 50 -13.15 -9.67 -8.14
CA GLN A 50 -13.10 -10.60 -9.27
C GLN A 50 -14.47 -10.79 -9.92
N VAL A 51 -15.53 -10.95 -9.11
CA VAL A 51 -16.91 -11.03 -9.63
C VAL A 51 -17.28 -9.77 -10.41
N ARG A 52 -16.92 -8.58 -9.91
CA ARG A 52 -17.18 -7.31 -10.61
C ARG A 52 -16.42 -7.20 -11.93
N TYR A 53 -15.16 -7.61 -11.98
CA TYR A 53 -14.39 -7.63 -13.23
C TYR A 53 -14.97 -8.60 -14.25
N GLN A 54 -15.44 -9.76 -13.78
CA GLN A 54 -16.12 -10.73 -14.63
C GLN A 54 -17.43 -10.14 -15.18
N GLN A 55 -18.24 -9.49 -14.34
CA GLN A 55 -19.45 -8.79 -14.79
C GLN A 55 -19.14 -7.69 -15.80
N VAL A 56 -18.12 -6.86 -15.56
CA VAL A 56 -17.71 -5.82 -16.52
C VAL A 56 -17.30 -6.44 -17.86
N LYS A 57 -16.58 -7.57 -17.83
CA LYS A 57 -16.23 -8.29 -19.05
C LYS A 57 -17.47 -8.82 -19.79
N ASP A 58 -18.41 -9.40 -19.06
CA ASP A 58 -19.61 -10.03 -19.61
C ASP A 58 -20.58 -8.97 -20.17
N ASP A 59 -20.73 -7.84 -19.47
CA ASP A 59 -21.67 -6.77 -19.79
C ASP A 59 -21.12 -5.75 -20.81
N LEU A 60 -19.83 -5.41 -20.72
CA LEU A 60 -19.21 -4.29 -21.45
C LEU A 60 -18.03 -4.71 -22.34
N GLY A 61 -17.68 -6.00 -22.34
CA GLY A 61 -16.62 -6.55 -23.16
C GLY A 61 -15.21 -6.38 -22.58
N ILE A 62 -14.26 -7.05 -23.24
CA ILE A 62 -12.87 -7.16 -22.76
C ILE A 62 -12.12 -5.82 -22.78
N GLU A 63 -12.37 -4.95 -23.76
CA GLU A 63 -11.70 -3.65 -23.87
C GLU A 63 -12.06 -2.73 -22.69
N CYS A 64 -13.31 -2.75 -22.23
CA CYS A 64 -13.75 -1.99 -21.06
C CYS A 64 -13.10 -2.51 -19.77
N LEU A 65 -12.95 -3.85 -19.65
CA LEU A 65 -12.22 -4.45 -18.53
C LEU A 65 -10.73 -4.05 -18.53
N ASP A 66 -10.09 -4.01 -19.69
CA ASP A 66 -8.69 -3.62 -19.82
C ASP A 66 -8.47 -2.17 -19.40
N GLU A 67 -9.32 -1.24 -19.85
CA GLU A 67 -9.26 0.16 -19.41
C GLU A 67 -9.55 0.32 -17.92
N LEU A 68 -10.53 -0.39 -17.37
CA LEU A 68 -10.80 -0.40 -15.93
C LEU A 68 -9.59 -0.91 -15.14
N THR A 69 -8.91 -1.95 -15.64
CA THR A 69 -7.71 -2.51 -15.03
C THR A 69 -6.56 -1.53 -15.06
N LYS A 70 -6.33 -0.85 -16.20
CA LYS A 70 -5.33 0.23 -16.32
C LYS A 70 -5.60 1.36 -15.35
N ILE A 71 -6.84 1.84 -15.23
CA ILE A 71 -7.22 2.89 -14.27
C ILE A 71 -6.95 2.44 -12.84
N ASP A 72 -7.34 1.22 -12.48
CA ASP A 72 -7.10 0.69 -11.15
C ASP A 72 -5.60 0.51 -10.85
N ASP A 73 -4.79 0.17 -11.85
CA ASP A 73 -3.35 0.00 -11.71
C ASP A 73 -2.59 1.34 -11.70
N SER A 74 -3.00 2.32 -12.50
CA SER A 74 -2.50 3.70 -12.41
C SER A 74 -2.88 4.31 -11.06
N ARG A 75 -4.12 4.11 -10.59
CA ARG A 75 -4.53 4.51 -9.24
C ARG A 75 -3.69 3.81 -8.19
N ARG A 76 -3.38 2.52 -8.35
CA ARG A 76 -2.42 1.85 -7.47
C ARG A 76 -1.07 2.53 -7.53
N GLN A 77 -0.46 2.73 -8.69
CA GLN A 77 0.86 3.35 -8.84
C GLN A 77 0.93 4.75 -8.19
N ILE A 78 -0.06 5.60 -8.43
CA ILE A 78 -0.19 6.94 -7.83
C ILE A 78 -0.29 6.84 -6.30
N MET A 79 -1.14 5.94 -5.79
CA MET A 79 -1.36 5.73 -4.35
C MET A 79 -0.22 4.92 -3.68
N THR A 80 0.71 4.40 -4.48
CA THR A 80 1.90 3.66 -4.06
C THR A 80 3.14 4.57 -4.01
N SER A 81 3.00 5.90 -4.18
CA SER A 81 4.08 6.88 -4.03
C SER A 81 5.01 6.55 -2.85
N SER A 82 6.23 6.07 -3.01
CA SER A 82 6.90 5.46 -4.16
C SER A 82 7.46 4.12 -3.65
N GLU A 83 7.45 3.03 -4.43
CA GLU A 83 8.10 1.77 -4.00
C GLU A 83 9.58 2.01 -3.61
N GLU A 84 10.23 2.99 -4.25
CA GLU A 84 11.57 3.43 -3.91
C GLU A 84 11.64 4.18 -2.57
N LEU A 85 10.64 4.99 -2.22
CA LEU A 85 10.55 5.58 -0.89
C LEU A 85 10.28 4.50 0.18
N LYS A 86 9.43 3.50 -0.10
CA LYS A 86 9.23 2.36 0.81
C LYS A 86 10.52 1.57 1.02
N ARG A 87 11.28 1.34 -0.06
CA ARG A 87 12.60 0.71 -0.01
C ARG A 87 13.55 1.54 0.84
N ARG A 88 13.67 2.85 0.59
CA ARG A 88 14.47 3.79 1.40
C ARG A 88 14.09 3.78 2.88
N VAL A 89 12.79 3.74 3.20
CA VAL A 89 12.34 3.63 4.60
C VAL A 89 12.77 2.30 5.19
N LYS A 90 12.56 1.20 4.48
CA LYS A 90 12.99 -0.12 4.94
C LYS A 90 14.49 -0.18 5.19
N ASP A 91 15.30 0.32 4.25
CA ASP A 91 16.76 0.31 4.31
C ASP A 91 17.26 1.17 5.48
N ALA A 92 16.71 2.37 5.68
CA ALA A 92 17.07 3.26 6.80
C ALA A 92 16.73 2.66 8.19
N TYR A 93 15.63 1.92 8.30
CA TYR A 93 15.29 1.21 9.53
C TYR A 93 16.08 -0.10 9.71
N GLN A 94 16.66 -0.66 8.64
CA GLN A 94 17.57 -1.80 8.71
C GLN A 94 19.02 -1.38 9.00
N SER A 95 19.43 -0.17 8.63
CA SER A 95 20.76 0.36 8.90
C SER A 95 20.97 0.77 10.36
N GLU A 96 19.88 0.93 11.12
CA GLU A 96 19.86 1.43 12.52
C GLU A 96 20.49 2.82 12.70
N LEU A 97 20.77 3.53 11.59
CA LEU A 97 21.37 4.87 11.61
C LEU A 97 20.32 5.93 11.92
N ALA A 98 20.45 6.57 13.08
CA ALA A 98 19.49 7.57 13.56
C ALA A 98 19.30 8.76 12.58
N SER A 99 20.35 9.17 11.88
CA SER A 99 20.31 10.25 10.87
C SER A 99 19.48 9.87 9.64
N GLU A 100 19.61 8.64 9.15
CA GLU A 100 18.84 8.13 8.01
C GLU A 100 17.36 7.95 8.37
N ILE A 101 17.09 7.43 9.56
CA ILE A 101 15.73 7.29 10.11
C ILE A 101 15.05 8.67 10.24
N ALA A 102 15.77 9.68 10.73
CA ALA A 102 15.25 11.06 10.86
C ALA A 102 14.94 11.69 9.51
N ASN A 103 15.83 11.53 8.52
CA ASN A 103 15.63 12.04 7.17
C ASN A 103 14.38 11.45 6.50
N VAL A 104 14.23 10.12 6.57
CA VAL A 104 13.07 9.46 5.96
C VAL A 104 11.77 9.78 6.72
N ARG A 105 11.82 9.91 8.05
CA ARG A 105 10.69 10.38 8.86
C ARG A 105 10.17 11.73 8.38
N HIS A 106 11.05 12.70 8.15
CA HIS A 106 10.66 14.02 7.69
C HIS A 106 9.91 13.96 6.34
N ILE A 107 10.43 13.16 5.39
CA ILE A 107 9.81 12.97 4.07
C ILE A 107 8.40 12.38 4.21
N VAL A 108 8.23 11.33 5.04
CA VAL A 108 6.92 10.69 5.25
C VAL A 108 5.93 11.64 5.93
N LEU A 109 6.36 12.41 6.93
CA LEU A 109 5.52 13.40 7.61
C LEU A 109 5.02 14.48 6.65
N LYS A 110 5.90 14.99 5.78
CA LYS A 110 5.52 16.01 4.78
C LYS A 110 4.46 15.47 3.80
N MET A 111 4.55 14.19 3.44
CA MET A 111 3.53 13.53 2.62
C MET A 111 2.19 13.36 3.36
N GLN A 112 2.21 13.07 4.66
CA GLN A 112 1.01 12.93 5.47
C GLN A 112 0.23 14.24 5.66
N SER A 113 0.93 15.39 5.68
CA SER A 113 0.32 16.72 5.77
C SER A 113 -0.17 17.29 4.43
N SER A 114 0.08 16.60 3.31
CA SER A 114 -0.26 17.06 1.95
C SER A 114 -1.47 16.32 1.37
N VAL A 115 -2.17 15.50 2.16
CA VAL A 115 -3.32 14.67 1.77
C VAL A 115 -4.56 15.07 2.56
#